data_AF-A0A1A0L4A1-F1
#
_entry.id   AF-A0A1A0L4A1-F1
#
_cell.length_a   1.000
_cell.length_b   1.000
_cell.length_c   1.000
_cell.angle_alpha   90.00
_cell.angle_beta   90.00
_cell.angle_gamma   90.00
#
_symmetry.space_group_name_H-M   'P 1'
#
loop_
_entity.id
_entity.type
_entity.pdbx_description
1 polymer ?
#
loop_
_entity_poly.entity_id
_entity_poly.type
_entity_poly.pdbx_seq_one_letter_code
_entity_poly.pdbx_strand_id
1 'polypeptide(L)'
;MITVRPRPAWLLLLGTLLGWLAAVTLTIEDFKLLKDPSYRPSCSINPILSCGSVMATHQASVFGFPNPIIGVAGFSVAVTIAVLAVAGVGLPRWFWGGLWIGLVAGMGFIFWLIFQSLYRIGALCPYCMVVWTFTPVCLAVVTDQLWGGARGIMGIVAQWRWTIVVVYYAIVLLLVFLRFQDYWLSLF
;
A
#
# COMPACT_ATOMS: atom_id res chain seq x y z
N MET A 1 25.69 -9.53 7.07
CA MET A 1 24.66 -9.45 6.01
C MET A 1 23.46 -10.28 6.46
N ILE A 2 22.26 -9.90 6.05
CA ILE A 2 21.02 -10.59 6.41
C ILE A 2 20.54 -11.37 5.19
N THR A 3 20.37 -12.69 5.34
CA THR A 3 19.71 -13.56 4.37
C THR A 3 18.27 -13.83 4.83
N VAL A 4 17.35 -13.81 3.88
CA VAL A 4 15.91 -13.99 4.16
C VAL A 4 15.53 -15.43 3.90
N ARG A 5 14.66 -15.98 4.75
CA ARG A 5 14.09 -17.32 4.50
C ARG A 5 13.26 -17.31 3.22
N PRO A 6 13.14 -18.42 2.47
CA PRO A 6 12.43 -18.44 1.19
C PRO A 6 10.98 -17.94 1.26
N ARG A 7 10.22 -18.37 2.28
CA ARG A 7 8.80 -17.99 2.44
C ARG A 7 8.58 -16.46 2.58
N PRO A 8 9.22 -15.76 3.55
CA PRO A 8 9.07 -14.30 3.66
C PRO A 8 9.64 -13.54 2.44
N ALA A 9 10.68 -14.06 1.78
CA ALA A 9 11.21 -13.44 0.56
C ALA A 9 10.16 -13.43 -0.57
N TRP A 10 9.47 -14.55 -0.79
CA TRP A 10 8.38 -14.63 -1.77
C TRP A 10 7.18 -13.76 -1.40
N LEU A 11 6.80 -13.71 -0.12
CA LEU A 11 5.72 -12.81 0.34
C LEU A 11 6.07 -11.34 0.07
N LEU A 12 7.31 -10.93 0.36
CA LEU A 12 7.80 -9.59 0.08
C LEU A 12 7.79 -9.30 -1.42
N LEU A 13 8.25 -10.24 -2.25
CA LEU A 13 8.25 -10.07 -3.70
C LEU A 13 6.83 -9.91 -4.26
N LEU A 14 5.91 -10.81 -3.90
CA LEU A 14 4.52 -10.72 -4.37
C LEU A 14 3.85 -9.43 -3.89
N GLY A 15 4.02 -9.05 -2.62
CA GLY A 15 3.42 -7.84 -2.08
C GLY A 15 3.96 -6.56 -2.74
N THR A 16 5.28 -6.45 -2.90
CA THR A 16 5.90 -5.30 -3.55
C THR A 16 5.59 -5.24 -5.05
N LEU A 17 5.53 -6.39 -5.73
CA LEU A 17 5.20 -6.47 -7.16
C LEU A 17 3.74 -6.08 -7.43
N LEU A 18 2.79 -6.55 -6.60
CA LEU A 18 1.38 -6.18 -6.74
C LEU A 18 1.16 -4.69 -6.41
N GLY A 19 1.85 -4.16 -5.39
CA GLY A 19 1.87 -2.73 -5.10
C GLY A 19 2.43 -1.90 -6.26
N TRP A 20 3.52 -2.37 -6.87
CA TRP A 20 4.13 -1.73 -8.04
C TRP A 20 3.19 -1.73 -9.24
N LEU A 21 2.58 -2.86 -9.58
CA LEU A 21 1.62 -2.98 -10.68
C LEU A 21 0.43 -2.04 -10.47
N ALA A 22 -0.14 -2.00 -9.27
CA ALA A 22 -1.23 -1.08 -8.94
C ALA A 22 -0.83 0.39 -9.11
N ALA A 23 0.38 0.78 -8.68
CA ALA A 23 0.88 2.14 -8.83
C ALA A 23 1.14 2.52 -10.30
N VAL A 24 1.70 1.60 -11.10
CA VAL A 24 1.92 1.81 -12.54
C VAL A 24 0.58 1.94 -13.26
N THR A 25 -0.37 1.04 -12.99
CA THR A 25 -1.70 1.12 -13.60
C THR A 25 -2.38 2.43 -13.23
N LEU A 26 -2.37 2.85 -11.97
CA LEU A 26 -2.91 4.15 -11.56
C LEU A 26 -2.27 5.32 -12.29
N THR A 27 -0.95 5.29 -12.45
CA THR A 27 -0.22 6.33 -13.19
C THR A 27 -0.69 6.37 -14.65
N ILE A 28 -0.87 5.22 -15.30
CA ILE A 28 -1.36 5.12 -16.68
C ILE A 28 -2.80 5.64 -16.80
N GLU A 29 -3.68 5.26 -15.88
CA GLU A 29 -5.07 5.71 -15.83
C GLU A 29 -5.13 7.24 -15.66
N ASP A 30 -4.22 7.82 -14.88
CA ASP A 30 -4.14 9.28 -14.65
C ASP A 30 -3.76 10.02 -15.92
N PHE A 31 -2.75 9.53 -16.63
CA PHE A 31 -2.36 10.09 -17.92
C PHE A 31 -3.46 9.97 -18.99
N LYS A 32 -4.27 8.92 -18.97
CA LYS A 32 -5.41 8.80 -19.88
C LYS A 32 -6.51 9.82 -19.54
N LEU A 33 -6.82 9.97 -18.26
CA LEU A 33 -7.80 10.95 -17.79
C LEU A 33 -7.36 12.40 -18.08
N LEU A 34 -6.06 12.69 -17.97
CA LEU A 34 -5.48 13.99 -18.36
C LEU A 34 -5.59 14.27 -19.87
N LYS A 35 -5.52 13.23 -20.72
CA LYS A 35 -5.64 13.36 -22.17
C LYS A 35 -7.09 13.48 -22.63
N ASP A 36 -7.99 12.75 -21.98
CA ASP A 36 -9.41 12.73 -22.29
C ASP A 36 -10.21 12.74 -20.98
N PRO A 37 -10.78 13.90 -20.60
CA PRO A 37 -11.62 14.02 -19.40
C PRO A 37 -12.88 13.15 -19.43
N SER A 38 -13.30 12.66 -20.59
CA SER A 38 -14.43 11.74 -20.73
C SER A 38 -14.06 10.27 -20.52
N TYR A 39 -12.75 9.97 -20.40
CA TYR A 39 -12.25 8.64 -20.13
C TYR A 39 -12.75 8.11 -18.79
N ARG A 40 -13.29 6.89 -18.79
CA ARG A 40 -13.69 6.19 -17.56
C ARG A 40 -12.57 5.24 -17.15
N PRO A 41 -11.92 5.47 -15.99
CA PRO A 41 -10.86 4.57 -15.54
C PRO A 41 -11.37 3.16 -15.32
N SER A 42 -10.52 2.17 -15.61
CA SER A 42 -10.86 0.74 -15.50
C SER A 42 -11.34 0.30 -14.12
N CYS A 43 -10.91 1.02 -13.08
CA CYS A 43 -11.28 0.78 -11.69
C CYS A 43 -12.45 1.66 -11.19
N SER A 44 -13.17 2.34 -12.09
CA SER A 44 -14.41 3.06 -11.79
C SER A 44 -15.62 2.19 -12.11
N ILE A 45 -16.07 1.43 -11.11
CA ILE A 45 -17.11 0.39 -11.26
C ILE A 45 -18.48 0.93 -10.84
N ASN A 46 -18.53 1.67 -9.73
CA ASN A 46 -19.76 2.25 -9.19
C ASN A 46 -19.44 3.61 -8.51
N PRO A 47 -20.43 4.39 -8.04
CA PRO A 47 -20.20 5.69 -7.45
C PRO A 47 -19.26 5.68 -6.22
N ILE A 48 -19.21 4.56 -5.50
CA ILE A 48 -18.31 4.36 -4.35
C ILE A 48 -16.92 3.94 -4.81
N LEU A 49 -16.80 2.95 -5.69
CA LEU A 49 -15.55 2.42 -6.24
C LEU A 49 -15.22 3.19 -7.52
N SER A 50 -14.79 4.44 -7.38
CA SER A 50 -14.53 5.35 -8.48
C SER A 50 -13.15 6.01 -8.36
N CYS A 51 -12.18 5.44 -9.08
CA CYS A 51 -10.84 6.03 -9.19
C CYS A 51 -10.87 7.42 -9.80
N GLY A 52 -11.72 7.66 -10.81
CA GLY A 52 -11.80 8.96 -11.47
C GLY A 52 -12.15 10.09 -10.51
N SER A 53 -13.09 9.84 -9.59
CA SER A 53 -13.47 10.83 -8.57
C SER A 53 -12.35 11.11 -7.57
N VAL A 54 -11.52 10.11 -7.25
CA VAL A 54 -10.36 10.26 -6.36
C VAL A 54 -9.24 11.03 -7.06
N MET A 55 -8.97 10.72 -8.32
CA MET A 55 -7.87 11.28 -9.10
C MET A 55 -8.10 12.74 -9.50
N ALA A 56 -9.37 13.15 -9.62
CA ALA A 56 -9.73 14.55 -9.88
C ALA A 56 -9.52 15.48 -8.67
N THR A 57 -9.12 14.97 -7.51
CA THR A 57 -8.94 15.78 -6.30
C THR A 57 -7.52 16.32 -6.15
N HIS A 58 -7.37 17.48 -5.51
CA HIS A 58 -6.05 18.04 -5.17
C HIS A 58 -5.23 17.11 -4.27
N GLN A 59 -5.89 16.26 -3.49
CA GLN A 59 -5.26 15.26 -2.66
C GLN A 59 -4.54 14.18 -3.48
N ALA A 60 -4.89 13.99 -4.75
CA ALA A 60 -4.21 13.05 -5.65
C ALA A 60 -2.83 13.56 -6.12
N SER A 61 -2.51 14.84 -5.91
CA SER A 61 -1.26 15.48 -6.35
C SER A 61 -0.64 16.40 -5.29
N VAL A 62 -0.52 15.92 -4.05
CA VAL A 62 -0.09 16.70 -2.87
C VAL A 62 1.27 17.38 -3.07
N PHE A 63 2.19 16.71 -3.78
CA PHE A 63 3.54 17.20 -4.03
C PHE A 63 3.69 17.90 -5.39
N GLY A 64 2.57 18.29 -6.02
CA GLY A 64 2.55 18.91 -7.35
C GLY A 64 2.64 17.92 -8.52
N PHE A 65 2.72 16.62 -8.22
CA PHE A 65 2.68 15.54 -9.20
C PHE A 65 1.79 14.39 -8.69
N PRO A 66 1.28 13.53 -9.58
CA PRO A 66 0.41 12.42 -9.18
C PRO A 66 1.06 11.51 -8.13
N ASN A 67 0.39 11.33 -6.99
CA ASN A 67 0.85 10.46 -5.90
C ASN A 67 1.23 9.03 -6.35
N PRO A 68 0.57 8.39 -7.34
CA PRO A 68 0.98 7.08 -7.83
C PRO A 68 2.44 7.00 -8.27
N ILE A 69 3.05 8.10 -8.71
CA ILE A 69 4.47 8.15 -9.10
C ILE A 69 5.39 7.86 -7.90
N ILE A 70 5.03 8.33 -6.70
CA ILE A 70 5.75 8.00 -5.45
C ILE A 70 5.70 6.48 -5.23
N GLY A 71 4.53 5.88 -5.46
CA GLY A 71 4.34 4.44 -5.41
C GLY A 71 5.23 3.71 -6.41
N VAL A 72 5.26 4.13 -7.68
CA VAL A 72 6.11 3.53 -8.71
C VAL A 72 7.58 3.57 -8.29
N ALA A 73 8.09 4.72 -7.84
CA ALA A 73 9.48 4.85 -7.41
C ALA A 73 9.80 3.98 -6.19
N GLY A 74 8.99 4.08 -5.13
CA GLY A 74 9.20 3.34 -3.87
C GLY A 74 9.09 1.83 -4.05
N PHE A 75 8.05 1.36 -4.76
CA PHE A 75 7.86 -0.07 -5.00
C PHE A 75 8.89 -0.64 -5.98
N SER A 76 9.44 0.15 -6.92
CA SER A 76 10.53 -0.35 -7.80
C SER A 76 11.77 -0.74 -7.00
N VAL A 77 12.15 0.08 -6.02
CA VAL A 77 13.25 -0.23 -5.10
C VAL A 77 12.90 -1.44 -4.24
N ALA A 78 11.68 -1.51 -3.72
CA ALA A 78 11.22 -2.62 -2.88
C ALA A 78 11.20 -3.97 -3.64
N VAL A 79 10.72 -3.98 -4.89
CA VAL A 79 10.74 -5.14 -5.79
C VAL A 79 12.18 -5.59 -6.04
N THR A 80 13.09 -4.64 -6.31
CA THR A 80 14.51 -4.96 -6.52
C THR A 80 15.12 -5.65 -5.30
N ILE A 81 14.89 -5.12 -4.10
CA ILE A 81 15.34 -5.72 -2.84
C ILE A 81 14.71 -7.11 -2.65
N ALA A 82 13.42 -7.27 -2.99
CA ALA A 82 12.72 -8.53 -2.85
C ALA A 82 13.23 -9.62 -3.82
N VAL A 83 13.54 -9.26 -5.07
CA VAL A 83 14.17 -10.17 -6.04
C VAL A 83 15.53 -10.66 -5.53
N LEU A 84 16.36 -9.74 -5.03
CA LEU A 84 17.66 -10.10 -4.43
C LEU A 84 17.48 -11.03 -3.21
N ALA A 85 16.48 -10.78 -2.37
CA ALA A 85 16.15 -11.62 -1.23
C ALA A 85 15.69 -13.03 -1.66
N VAL A 86 14.88 -13.15 -2.71
CA VAL A 86 14.45 -14.45 -3.28
C VAL A 86 15.63 -15.21 -3.90
N ALA A 87 16.56 -14.50 -4.55
CA ALA A 87 17.80 -15.07 -5.07
C ALA A 87 18.79 -15.51 -3.98
N GLY A 88 18.46 -15.31 -2.70
CA GLY A 88 19.31 -15.70 -1.57
C GLY A 88 20.49 -14.76 -1.33
N VAL A 89 20.50 -13.57 -1.95
CA VAL A 89 21.57 -12.58 -1.78
C VAL A 89 21.47 -11.97 -0.39
N GLY A 90 22.56 -12.08 0.39
CA GLY A 90 22.66 -11.46 1.71
C GLY A 90 22.81 -9.95 1.60
N LEU A 91 21.78 -9.20 1.99
CA LEU A 91 21.81 -7.73 1.97
C LEU A 91 22.28 -7.14 3.31
N PRO A 92 23.00 -6.00 3.33
CA PRO A 92 23.40 -5.38 4.58
C PRO A 92 22.19 -4.79 5.34
N ARG A 93 22.31 -4.65 6.67
CA ARG A 93 21.22 -4.18 7.55
C ARG A 93 20.64 -2.82 7.15
N TRP A 94 21.46 -1.94 6.59
CA TRP A 94 21.03 -0.59 6.22
C TRP A 94 20.05 -0.58 5.04
N PHE A 95 20.16 -1.51 4.08
CA PHE A 95 19.17 -1.65 3.00
C PHE A 95 17.81 -2.03 3.56
N TRP A 96 17.80 -3.01 4.47
CA TRP A 96 16.58 -3.43 5.17
C TRP A 96 16.00 -2.27 6.00
N GLY A 97 16.85 -1.53 6.71
CA GLY A 97 16.44 -0.34 7.47
C GLY A 97 15.83 0.74 6.58
N GLY A 98 16.43 1.04 5.43
CA GLY A 98 15.89 1.97 4.45
C GLY A 98 14.53 1.54 3.89
N LEU A 99 14.39 0.24 3.54
CA LEU A 99 13.10 -0.32 3.11
C LEU A 99 12.04 -0.21 4.22
N TRP A 100 12.41 -0.49 5.48
CA TRP A 100 11.50 -0.37 6.61
C TRP A 100 11.03 1.08 6.81
N ILE A 101 11.96 2.04 6.80
CA ILE A 101 11.64 3.47 6.92
C ILE A 101 10.72 3.90 5.78
N GLY A 102 11.00 3.47 4.55
CA GLY A 102 10.15 3.74 3.39
C GLY A 102 8.73 3.16 3.54
N LEU A 103 8.61 1.93 4.03
CA LEU A 103 7.31 1.29 4.28
C LEU A 103 6.54 1.98 5.42
N VAL A 104 7.21 2.43 6.48
CA VAL A 104 6.58 3.19 7.57
C VAL A 104 6.09 4.55 7.07
N ALA A 105 6.92 5.28 6.31
CA ALA A 105 6.51 6.54 5.70
C ALA A 105 5.32 6.34 4.74
N GLY A 106 5.37 5.29 3.92
CA GLY A 106 4.27 4.88 3.06
C GLY A 106 3.00 4.56 3.85
N MET A 107 3.11 3.87 4.97
CA MET A 107 1.98 3.58 5.86
C MET A 107 1.34 4.85 6.43
N GLY A 108 2.16 5.81 6.86
CA GLY A 108 1.68 7.12 7.28
C GLY A 108 0.90 7.84 6.19
N PHE A 109 1.41 7.80 4.96
CA PHE A 109 0.73 8.38 3.80
C PHE A 109 -0.57 7.64 3.47
N ILE A 110 -0.59 6.31 3.57
CA ILE A 110 -1.79 5.48 3.40
C ILE A 110 -2.87 5.86 4.42
N PHE A 111 -2.54 6.01 5.71
CA PHE A 111 -3.52 6.43 6.72
C PHE A 111 -4.16 7.77 6.38
N TRP A 112 -3.36 8.73 5.91
CA TRP A 112 -3.88 10.02 5.46
C TRP A 112 -4.79 9.87 4.24
N LEU A 113 -4.39 9.08 3.23
CA LEU A 113 -5.21 8.82 2.04
C LEU A 113 -6.51 8.08 2.35
N ILE A 114 -6.51 7.14 3.29
CA ILE A 114 -7.73 6.47 3.78
C ILE A 114 -8.70 7.51 4.35
N PHE A 115 -8.20 8.40 5.21
CA PHE A 115 -9.01 9.47 5.80
C PHE A 115 -9.60 10.40 4.72
N GLN A 116 -8.80 10.82 3.74
CA GLN A 116 -9.28 11.65 2.62
C GLN A 116 -10.35 10.90 1.81
N SER A 117 -10.10 9.64 1.45
CA SER A 117 -11.01 8.82 0.64
C SER A 117 -12.38 8.66 1.33
N LEU A 118 -12.39 8.33 2.62
CA LEU A 118 -13.62 8.08 3.37
C LEU A 118 -14.40 9.37 3.71
N TYR A 119 -13.71 10.39 4.23
CA TYR A 119 -14.38 11.54 4.87
C TYR A 119 -14.41 12.81 4.02
N ARG A 120 -13.58 12.91 2.97
CA ARG A 120 -13.55 14.09 2.09
C ARG A 120 -14.08 13.79 0.70
N ILE A 121 -13.64 12.68 0.10
CA ILE A 121 -14.00 12.31 -1.28
C ILE A 121 -15.31 11.51 -1.30
N GLY A 122 -15.48 10.58 -0.36
CA GLY A 122 -16.63 9.67 -0.36
C GLY A 122 -16.53 8.60 -1.45
N ALA A 123 -15.32 8.28 -1.90
CA ALA A 123 -15.05 7.25 -2.89
C ALA A 123 -13.77 6.49 -2.56
N LEU A 124 -13.67 5.28 -3.10
CA LEU A 124 -12.63 4.29 -2.86
C LEU A 124 -12.05 3.86 -4.21
N CYS A 125 -10.74 3.63 -4.24
CA CYS A 125 -10.05 3.19 -5.44
C CYS A 125 -9.55 1.75 -5.23
N PRO A 126 -9.99 0.77 -6.04
CA PRO A 126 -9.52 -0.62 -5.95
C PRO A 126 -7.99 -0.76 -6.04
N TYR A 127 -7.32 0.00 -6.90
CA TYR A 127 -5.85 -0.04 -6.98
C TYR A 127 -5.17 0.56 -5.74
N CYS A 128 -5.74 1.60 -5.13
CA CYS A 128 -5.24 2.10 -3.84
C CYS A 128 -5.41 1.06 -2.73
N MET A 129 -6.53 0.33 -2.71
CA MET A 129 -6.76 -0.75 -1.75
C MET A 129 -5.74 -1.89 -1.88
N VAL A 130 -5.29 -2.20 -3.09
CA VAL A 130 -4.19 -3.15 -3.32
C VAL A 130 -2.94 -2.68 -2.57
N VAL A 131 -2.57 -1.41 -2.70
CA VAL A 131 -1.43 -0.81 -1.97
C VAL A 131 -1.67 -0.82 -0.46
N TRP A 132 -2.89 -0.50 0.00
CA TRP A 132 -3.27 -0.55 1.43
C TRP A 132 -3.18 -1.96 2.01
N THR A 133 -3.38 -2.97 1.17
CA THR A 133 -3.33 -4.38 1.57
C THR A 133 -1.88 -4.84 1.68
N PHE A 134 -1.05 -4.64 0.65
CA PHE A 134 0.28 -5.23 0.62
C PHE A 134 1.33 -4.47 1.43
N THR A 135 1.22 -3.15 1.58
CA THR A 135 2.17 -2.35 2.38
C THR A 135 2.34 -2.83 3.83
N PRO A 136 1.27 -3.04 4.63
CA PRO A 136 1.42 -3.54 6.01
C PRO A 136 1.98 -4.97 6.07
N VAL A 137 1.70 -5.83 5.09
CA VAL A 137 2.28 -7.18 5.00
C VAL A 137 3.79 -7.10 4.77
N CYS A 138 4.22 -6.30 3.80
CA CYS A 138 5.64 -6.05 3.55
C CYS A 138 6.32 -5.46 4.79
N LEU A 139 5.66 -4.52 5.48
CA LEU A 139 6.18 -3.94 6.71
C LEU A 139 6.34 -4.98 7.82
N ALA A 140 5.37 -5.89 7.99
CA ALA A 140 5.46 -6.98 8.96
C ALA A 140 6.64 -7.93 8.66
N VAL A 141 6.85 -8.29 7.39
CA VAL A 141 7.97 -9.14 6.96
C VAL A 141 9.31 -8.46 7.23
N VAL A 142 9.46 -7.19 6.82
CA VAL A 142 10.71 -6.45 7.02
C VAL A 142 10.98 -6.20 8.50
N THR A 143 9.94 -6.00 9.31
CA THR A 143 10.05 -5.82 10.76
C THR A 143 10.60 -7.09 11.43
N ASP A 144 10.10 -8.27 11.08
CA ASP A 144 10.66 -9.54 11.57
C ASP A 144 12.13 -9.70 11.15
N GLN A 145 12.45 -9.33 9.91
CA GLN A 145 13.78 -9.50 9.36
C GLN A 145 14.84 -8.63 10.08
N LEU A 146 14.44 -7.47 10.61
CA LEU A 146 15.31 -6.54 11.30
C LEU A 146 15.32 -6.70 12.82
N TRP A 147 14.19 -7.08 13.43
CA TRP A 147 13.99 -7.09 14.88
C TRP A 147 13.45 -8.40 15.47
N GLY A 148 13.30 -9.48 14.69
CA GLY A 148 12.74 -10.75 15.15
C GLY A 148 13.48 -11.43 16.32
N GLY A 149 14.70 -10.99 16.65
CA GLY A 149 15.46 -11.41 17.83
C GLY A 149 15.89 -10.27 18.77
N ALA A 150 15.38 -9.06 18.55
CA ALA A 150 15.73 -7.90 19.36
C ALA A 150 15.01 -7.94 20.71
N ARG A 151 15.66 -7.45 21.78
CA ARG A 151 15.01 -7.23 23.08
C ARG A 151 14.34 -5.86 23.10
N GLY A 152 13.23 -5.72 23.82
CA GLY A 152 12.47 -4.48 23.98
C GLY A 152 11.28 -4.34 23.02
N ILE A 153 10.75 -3.11 22.90
CA ILE A 153 9.49 -2.81 22.19
C ILE A 153 9.49 -3.32 20.75
N MET A 154 10.59 -3.13 20.01
CA MET A 154 10.67 -3.59 18.62
C MET A 154 10.66 -5.11 18.46
N GLY A 155 11.13 -5.86 19.46
CA GLY A 155 10.99 -7.32 19.49
C GLY A 155 9.56 -7.77 19.70
N ILE A 156 8.81 -7.06 20.57
CA ILE A 156 7.38 -7.31 20.80
C ILE A 156 6.58 -7.02 19.51
N VAL A 157 6.86 -5.88 18.86
CA VAL A 157 6.22 -5.52 17.58
C VAL A 157 6.50 -6.57 16.51
N ALA A 158 7.74 -7.07 16.42
CA ALA A 158 8.10 -8.14 15.50
C ALA A 158 7.31 -9.43 15.81
N GLN A 159 7.14 -9.79 17.08
CA GLN A 159 6.38 -10.98 17.49
C GLN A 159 4.87 -10.83 17.20
N TRP A 160 4.29 -9.66 17.46
CA TRP A 160 2.86 -9.36 17.27
C TRP A 160 2.51 -8.85 15.86
N ARG A 161 3.46 -8.85 14.93
CA ARG A 161 3.32 -8.27 13.60
C ARG A 161 2.05 -8.69 12.86
N TRP A 162 1.68 -9.97 12.92
CA TRP A 162 0.49 -10.48 12.23
C TRP A 162 -0.79 -10.01 12.91
N THR A 163 -0.81 -9.95 14.25
CA THR A 163 -1.92 -9.36 15.00
C THR A 163 -2.11 -7.89 14.63
N ILE A 164 -1.02 -7.13 14.50
CA ILE A 164 -1.07 -5.72 14.07
C ILE A 164 -1.66 -5.59 12.66
N VAL A 165 -1.24 -6.44 11.71
CA VAL A 165 -1.79 -6.45 10.34
C VAL A 165 -3.28 -6.78 10.35
N VAL A 166 -3.71 -7.79 11.11
CA VAL A 166 -5.12 -8.19 11.21
C VAL A 166 -5.96 -7.06 11.84
N VAL A 167 -5.47 -6.45 12.92
CA VAL A 167 -6.15 -5.32 13.57
C VAL A 167 -6.27 -4.13 12.61
N TYR A 168 -5.21 -3.83 11.85
CA TYR A 168 -5.26 -2.80 10.83
C TYR A 168 -6.34 -3.08 9.78
N TYR A 169 -6.41 -4.30 9.24
CA TYR A 169 -7.45 -4.65 8.27
C TYR A 169 -8.85 -4.59 8.87
N ALA A 170 -9.03 -5.08 10.09
CA ALA A 170 -10.32 -5.01 10.78
C ALA A 170 -10.78 -3.56 10.95
N ILE A 171 -9.89 -2.65 11.35
CA ILE A 171 -10.19 -1.22 11.49
C ILE A 171 -10.53 -0.61 10.13
N VAL A 172 -9.72 -0.84 9.08
CA VAL A 172 -9.98 -0.26 7.75
C VAL A 172 -11.30 -0.76 7.17
N LEU A 173 -11.57 -2.07 7.26
CA LEU A 173 -12.84 -2.64 6.81
C LEU A 173 -14.02 -2.11 7.60
N LEU A 174 -13.90 -1.97 8.92
CA LEU A 174 -14.95 -1.39 9.75
C LEU A 174 -15.23 0.07 9.36
N LEU A 175 -14.18 0.88 9.15
CA LEU A 175 -14.33 2.28 8.74
C LEU A 175 -14.98 2.41 7.35
N VAL A 176 -14.58 1.56 6.39
CA VAL A 176 -15.21 1.48 5.06
C VAL A 176 -16.68 1.08 5.19
N PHE A 177 -16.98 0.04 5.95
CA PHE A 177 -18.35 -0.45 6.14
C PHE A 177 -19.23 0.63 6.77
N LEU A 178 -18.82 1.22 7.91
CA LEU A 178 -19.58 2.26 8.60
C LEU A 178 -19.84 3.49 7.72
N ARG A 179 -18.91 3.83 6.83
CA ARG A 179 -19.05 4.99 5.95
C ARG A 179 -20.01 4.74 4.78
N PHE A 180 -20.04 3.52 4.26
CA PHE A 180 -20.80 3.19 3.04
C PHE A 180 -22.02 2.30 3.29
N GLN A 181 -22.32 1.96 4.55
CA GLN A 181 -23.43 1.08 4.92
C GLN A 181 -24.77 1.53 4.31
N ASP A 182 -25.09 2.82 4.33
CA ASP A 182 -26.38 3.35 3.85
C ASP A 182 -26.59 3.07 2.35
N TYR A 183 -25.52 3.17 1.56
CA TYR A 183 -25.56 2.82 0.14
C TYR A 183 -25.72 1.30 -0.08
N TRP A 184 -24.98 0.47 0.67
CA TRP A 184 -25.06 -0.98 0.49
C TRP A 184 -26.39 -1.56 0.98
N LEU A 185 -26.93 -1.01 2.08
CA LEU A 185 -28.21 -1.42 2.64
C LEU A 185 -29.40 -0.93 1.82
N SER A 186 -29.25 0.12 1.01
CA SER A 186 -30.31 0.58 0.08
C SER A 186 -30.37 -0.20 -1.24
N LEU A 187 -29.40 -1.10 -1.49
CA LEU A 187 -29.43 -2.00 -2.66
C LEU A 187 -30.22 -3.29 -2.42
N PHE A 188 -30.56 -3.60 -1.17
CA PHE A 188 -31.34 -4.77 -0.75
C PHE A 188 -32.74 -4.34 -0.29
#